data_AF-K1RCZ5-F1
#
_entry.id   AF-K1RCZ5-F1
#
_cell.length_a   1.000
_cell.length_b   1.000
_cell.length_c   1.000
_cell.angle_alpha   90.00
_cell.angle_beta   90.00
_cell.angle_gamma   90.00
#
_symmetry.space_group_name_H-M   'P 1'
#
loop_
_entity.id
_entity.type
_entity.pdbx_description
1 polymer ?
#
loop_
_entity_poly.entity_id
_entity_poly.type
_entity_poly.pdbx_seq_one_letter_code
_entity_poly.pdbx_strand_id
1 'polypeptide(L)'
;NSNDGVLISDRDKFERMNVNSFISADVTKWFTQEITMSYAHSLQTSPGGMGGVYNTRLVSYYPEGELPASVNTLADEDLPLFTPRNQILYSNPVNNKNDNPRIFLKSILKPLKGLEAVFEYTFDKNIYDYHWYTGQYDYTTIQGGSSKSFVDDYLRKYKQHTNYNSINVYATY
;
A
#
# COMPACT_ATOMS: atom_id res chain seq x y z
N ASN A 1 -7.88 -6.50 -8.94
CA ASN A 1 -9.00 -5.66 -8.45
C ASN A 1 -8.47 -4.30 -8.11
N SER A 2 -9.18 -3.25 -8.51
CA SER A 2 -8.85 -1.86 -8.24
C SER A 2 -10.12 -1.18 -7.76
N ASN A 3 -10.04 -0.42 -6.67
CA ASN A 3 -11.14 0.35 -6.12
C ASN A 3 -10.62 1.76 -5.85
N ASP A 4 -11.35 2.74 -6.35
CA ASP A 4 -11.13 4.15 -6.06
C ASP A 4 -12.19 4.58 -5.07
N GLY A 5 -11.78 5.32 -4.04
CA GLY A 5 -12.66 5.63 -2.93
C GLY A 5 -13.61 6.77 -3.24
N VAL A 6 -14.04 7.47 -2.19
CA VAL A 6 -15.06 8.54 -2.30
C VAL A 6 -14.43 9.93 -2.42
N LEU A 7 -13.11 10.05 -2.26
CA LEU A 7 -12.46 11.34 -2.42
C LEU A 7 -12.48 11.78 -3.89
N ILE A 8 -12.31 13.09 -4.09
CA ILE A 8 -12.36 13.73 -5.41
C ILE A 8 -11.20 13.33 -6.34
N SER A 9 -10.22 12.59 -5.84
CA SER A 9 -9.03 12.14 -6.56
C SER A 9 -8.65 10.74 -6.13
N ASP A 10 -7.69 10.14 -6.85
CA ASP A 10 -7.15 8.79 -6.63
C ASP A 10 -6.32 8.62 -5.34
N ARG A 11 -6.47 9.55 -4.40
CA ARG A 11 -5.66 9.63 -3.19
C ARG A 11 -6.16 8.69 -2.10
N ASP A 12 -7.27 7.99 -2.29
CA ASP A 12 -7.79 6.93 -1.42
C ASP A 12 -7.99 5.61 -2.17
N LYS A 13 -7.18 5.36 -3.20
CA LYS A 13 -7.24 4.17 -4.06
C LYS A 13 -6.61 2.94 -3.40
N PHE A 14 -7.22 1.78 -3.64
CA PHE A 14 -6.68 0.47 -3.29
C PHE A 14 -6.62 -0.47 -4.48
N GLU A 15 -5.44 -0.98 -4.76
CA GLU A 15 -5.19 -1.93 -5.85
C GLU A 15 -4.62 -3.23 -5.29
N ARG A 16 -5.10 -4.35 -5.82
CA ARG A 16 -4.65 -5.69 -5.42
C ARG A 16 -4.55 -6.63 -6.61
N MET A 17 -3.47 -7.38 -6.64
CA MET A 17 -3.23 -8.50 -7.53
C MET A 17 -2.90 -9.75 -6.70
N ASN A 18 -3.42 -10.91 -7.10
CA ASN A 18 -2.99 -12.19 -6.55
C ASN A 18 -2.79 -13.17 -7.71
N VAL A 19 -1.68 -13.89 -7.69
CA VAL A 19 -1.38 -14.96 -8.64
C VAL A 19 -1.12 -16.23 -7.83
N ASN A 20 -1.74 -17.34 -8.23
CA ASN A 20 -1.57 -18.64 -7.61
C ASN A 20 -1.31 -19.69 -8.68
N SER A 21 -0.40 -20.62 -8.39
CA SER A 21 -0.08 -21.76 -9.25
C SER A 21 0.09 -23.01 -8.40
N PHE A 22 -0.33 -24.14 -8.96
CA PHE A 22 -0.17 -25.47 -8.37
C PHE A 22 0.36 -26.43 -9.43
N ILE A 23 1.40 -27.17 -9.06
CA ILE A 23 2.02 -28.20 -9.89
C ILE A 23 2.12 -29.47 -9.03
N SER A 24 1.68 -30.60 -9.58
CA SER A 24 1.84 -31.91 -8.98
C SER A 24 2.35 -32.89 -10.03
N ALA A 25 3.33 -33.70 -9.66
CA ALA A 25 3.88 -34.72 -10.52
C ALA A 25 4.30 -35.96 -9.73
N ASP A 26 3.91 -37.11 -10.24
CA ASP A 26 4.53 -38.39 -9.88
C ASP A 26 5.89 -38.46 -10.57
N VAL A 27 6.94 -38.08 -9.85
CA VAL A 27 8.32 -38.07 -10.37
C VAL A 27 8.80 -39.51 -10.55
N THR A 28 8.43 -40.41 -9.62
CA THR A 28 8.62 -41.85 -9.74
C THR A 28 7.43 -42.59 -9.12
N LYS A 29 7.38 -43.92 -9.25
CA LYS A 29 6.34 -44.74 -8.61
C LYS A 29 6.28 -44.61 -7.07
N TRP A 30 7.37 -44.20 -6.45
CA TRP A 30 7.49 -44.06 -5.00
C TRP A 30 7.64 -42.60 -4.55
N PHE A 31 7.59 -41.63 -5.46
CA PHE A 31 7.80 -40.22 -5.13
C PHE A 31 6.89 -39.30 -5.94
N THR A 32 6.04 -38.56 -5.21
CA THR A 32 5.19 -37.49 -5.74
C THR A 32 5.66 -36.17 -5.16
N GLN A 33 5.80 -35.14 -6.00
CA GLN A 33 6.11 -33.78 -5.58
C GLN A 33 4.97 -32.85 -5.94
N GLU A 34 4.52 -32.09 -4.95
CA GLU A 34 3.56 -31.01 -5.08
C GLU A 34 4.23 -29.67 -4.76
N ILE A 35 3.94 -28.66 -5.57
CA ILE A 35 4.45 -27.30 -5.42
C ILE A 35 3.29 -26.32 -5.59
N THR A 36 3.06 -25.49 -4.59
CA THR A 36 2.15 -24.35 -4.66
C THR A 36 2.96 -23.07 -4.58
N MET A 37 2.76 -22.16 -5.52
CA MET A 37 3.37 -20.84 -5.50
C MET A 37 2.28 -19.79 -5.52
N SER A 38 2.41 -18.78 -4.66
CA SER A 38 1.49 -17.65 -4.63
C SER A 38 2.23 -16.34 -4.48
N TYR A 39 1.72 -15.31 -5.12
CA TYR A 39 2.18 -13.94 -4.95
C TYR A 39 0.98 -13.02 -4.80
N ALA A 40 0.90 -12.33 -3.67
CA ALA A 40 -0.06 -11.26 -3.45
C ALA A 40 0.67 -9.91 -3.45
N HIS A 41 0.09 -8.94 -4.15
CA HIS A 41 0.55 -7.57 -4.20
C HIS A 41 -0.62 -6.64 -3.90
N SER A 42 -0.38 -5.60 -3.10
CA SER A 42 -1.32 -4.49 -2.96
C SER A 42 -0.62 -3.14 -2.90
N LEU A 43 -1.29 -2.12 -3.42
CA LEU A 43 -0.92 -0.72 -3.30
C LEU A 43 -2.14 0.02 -2.74
N GLN A 44 -1.93 0.72 -1.63
CA GLN A 44 -2.89 1.65 -1.07
C GLN A 44 -2.33 3.06 -1.14
N THR A 45 -3.12 4.00 -1.64
CA THR A 45 -2.83 5.43 -1.53
C THR A 45 -3.66 6.05 -0.41
N SER A 46 -3.11 7.04 0.29
CA SER A 46 -3.87 7.92 1.19
C SER A 46 -3.46 9.38 0.99
N PRO A 47 -4.33 10.37 1.26
CA PRO A 47 -3.95 11.78 1.20
C PRO A 47 -2.81 12.09 2.16
N GLY A 48 -1.69 12.62 1.67
CA GLY A 48 -0.53 13.01 2.47
C GLY A 48 -0.59 14.44 3.01
N GLY A 49 -1.79 14.98 3.22
CA GLY A 49 -1.98 16.39 3.58
C GLY A 49 -1.65 16.73 5.04
N MET A 50 -1.74 18.02 5.37
CA MET A 50 -1.44 18.63 6.68
C MET A 50 -2.42 18.25 7.82
N GLY A 51 -3.15 17.15 7.70
CA GLY A 51 -4.18 16.72 8.65
C GLY A 51 -5.53 17.45 8.52
N GLY A 52 -5.62 18.54 7.75
CA GLY A 52 -6.87 19.29 7.55
C GLY A 52 -7.95 18.50 6.80
N VAL A 53 -7.56 17.52 5.97
CA VAL A 53 -8.47 16.56 5.31
C VAL A 53 -9.36 15.82 6.32
N TYR A 54 -8.85 15.54 7.53
CA TYR A 54 -9.53 14.74 8.55
C TYR A 54 -10.16 15.57 9.68
N ASN A 55 -10.04 16.90 9.64
CA ASN A 55 -10.65 17.81 10.61
C ASN A 55 -12.12 18.10 10.27
N THR A 56 -12.93 17.05 10.09
CA THR A 56 -14.36 17.14 9.75
C THR A 56 -15.23 17.77 10.84
N ARG A 57 -14.66 18.01 12.03
CA ARG A 57 -15.33 18.65 13.16
C ARG A 57 -15.50 20.17 12.99
N LEU A 58 -14.71 20.81 12.12
CA LEU A 58 -14.78 22.25 11.89
C LEU A 58 -15.56 22.53 10.61
N VAL A 59 -16.53 23.44 10.69
CA VAL A 59 -17.21 23.97 9.50
C VAL A 59 -16.17 24.75 8.69
N SER A 60 -15.98 24.39 7.42
CA SER A 60 -15.17 25.18 6.49
C SER A 60 -16.00 26.38 6.03
N TYR A 61 -15.56 27.58 6.39
CA TYR A 61 -16.16 28.85 5.91
C TYR A 61 -15.42 29.40 4.68
N TYR A 62 -14.42 28.68 4.18
CA TYR A 62 -13.63 29.10 3.03
C TYR A 62 -14.36 28.73 1.74
N PRO A 63 -14.42 29.64 0.75
CA PRO A 63 -14.84 29.24 -0.58
C PRO A 63 -13.86 28.19 -1.14
N GLU A 64 -14.35 27.33 -2.02
CA GLU A 64 -13.51 26.33 -2.69
C GLU A 64 -12.72 26.97 -3.84
N GLY A 65 -11.52 26.43 -4.11
CA GLY A 65 -10.65 26.89 -5.20
C GLY A 65 -9.52 27.81 -4.72
N GLU A 66 -9.07 28.69 -5.61
CA GLU A 66 -7.96 29.62 -5.36
C GLU A 66 -8.50 31.00 -4.97
N LEU A 67 -7.82 31.67 -4.04
CA LEU A 67 -8.04 33.06 -3.71
C LEU A 67 -7.24 33.90 -4.73
N PRO A 68 -7.89 34.74 -5.56
CA PRO A 68 -7.19 35.52 -6.56
C PRO A 68 -6.25 36.57 -5.95
N ALA A 69 -5.12 36.86 -6.61
CA ALA A 69 -4.15 37.89 -6.25
C ALA A 69 -4.80 39.25 -5.97
N SER A 70 -5.80 39.61 -6.80
CA SER A 70 -6.56 40.87 -6.67
C SER A 70 -7.25 41.07 -5.31
N VAL A 71 -7.54 40.00 -4.58
CA VAL A 71 -8.16 40.03 -3.25
C VAL A 71 -7.27 39.44 -2.16
N ASN A 72 -6.19 38.76 -2.54
CA ASN A 72 -5.15 38.28 -1.65
C ASN A 72 -4.18 39.43 -1.29
N THR A 73 -4.67 40.42 -0.56
CA THR A 73 -3.95 41.69 -0.34
C THR A 73 -2.61 41.57 0.39
N LEU A 74 -2.29 40.38 0.92
CA LEU A 74 -1.03 40.07 1.61
C LEU A 74 -0.12 39.12 0.80
N ALA A 75 -0.54 38.65 -0.38
CA ALA A 75 0.29 37.92 -1.34
C ALA A 75 -0.20 38.18 -2.78
N ASP A 76 0.68 38.73 -3.62
CA ASP A 76 0.38 39.16 -5.00
C ASP A 76 0.32 37.98 -6.00
N GLU A 77 -0.34 36.90 -5.60
CA GLU A 77 -0.46 35.65 -6.35
C GLU A 77 -1.77 34.91 -6.03
N ASP A 78 -2.26 34.15 -7.02
CA ASP A 78 -3.40 33.25 -6.87
C ASP A 78 -2.95 32.04 -6.05
N LEU A 79 -3.59 31.79 -4.91
CA LEU A 79 -3.21 30.69 -4.00
C LEU A 79 -4.39 29.81 -3.62
N PRO A 80 -4.22 28.48 -3.52
CA PRO A 80 -5.28 27.60 -3.06
C PRO A 80 -5.69 27.95 -1.62
N LEU A 81 -6.99 28.05 -1.38
CA LEU A 81 -7.50 28.17 -0.03
C LEU A 81 -7.28 26.88 0.76
N PHE A 82 -7.07 27.00 2.07
CA PHE A 82 -6.89 25.86 2.98
C PHE A 82 -8.17 25.05 3.21
N THR A 83 -8.75 24.47 2.16
CA THR A 83 -9.94 23.60 2.20
C THR A 83 -9.54 22.12 2.15
N PRO A 84 -10.38 21.20 2.66
CA PRO A 84 -10.13 19.77 2.53
C PRO A 84 -9.97 19.32 1.07
N ARG A 85 -10.76 19.88 0.15
CA ARG A 85 -10.69 19.56 -1.28
C ARG A 85 -9.32 19.94 -1.86
N ASN A 86 -8.86 21.18 -1.63
CA ASN A 86 -7.55 21.61 -2.12
C ASN A 86 -6.43 20.79 -1.47
N GLN A 87 -6.52 20.48 -0.18
CA GLN A 87 -5.54 19.59 0.44
C GLN A 87 -5.49 18.22 -0.25
N ILE A 88 -6.63 17.63 -0.62
CA ILE A 88 -6.67 16.35 -1.34
C ILE A 88 -6.02 16.47 -2.75
N LEU A 89 -6.26 17.58 -3.45
CA LEU A 89 -5.79 17.75 -4.83
C LEU A 89 -4.29 18.11 -4.92
N TYR A 90 -3.80 18.96 -4.02
CA TYR A 90 -2.43 19.45 -4.07
C TYR A 90 -1.45 18.58 -3.25
N SER A 91 -1.93 17.80 -2.27
CA SER A 91 -1.03 16.96 -1.48
C SER A 91 -0.62 15.70 -2.23
N ASN A 92 0.66 15.36 -2.17
CA ASN A 92 1.17 14.10 -2.66
C ASN A 92 0.58 12.89 -1.91
N PRO A 93 0.42 11.73 -2.58
CA PRO A 93 -0.12 10.55 -1.92
C PRO A 93 0.94 9.92 -1.02
N VAL A 94 0.49 9.43 0.13
CA VAL A 94 1.20 8.38 0.85
C VAL A 94 0.95 7.07 0.11
N ASN A 95 1.99 6.28 -0.14
CA ASN A 95 1.89 4.99 -0.78
C ASN A 95 2.31 3.89 0.19
N ASN A 96 1.41 2.94 0.43
CA ASN A 96 1.66 1.73 1.21
C ASN A 96 1.58 0.53 0.28
N LYS A 97 2.70 -0.15 0.07
CA LYS A 97 2.78 -1.37 -0.74
C LYS A 97 2.97 -2.58 0.17
N ASN A 98 2.20 -3.63 -0.07
CA ASN A 98 2.41 -4.93 0.55
C ASN A 98 2.68 -5.99 -0.51
N ASP A 99 3.76 -6.75 -0.34
CA ASP A 99 4.09 -7.90 -1.17
C ASP A 99 4.17 -9.16 -0.30
N ASN A 100 3.58 -10.24 -0.78
CA ASN A 100 3.63 -11.54 -0.13
C ASN A 100 3.92 -12.66 -1.15
N PRO A 101 5.19 -12.93 -1.47
CA PRO A 101 5.59 -14.16 -2.14
C PRO A 101 5.58 -15.32 -1.14
N ARG A 102 4.98 -16.44 -1.54
CA ARG A 102 4.91 -17.67 -0.77
C ARG A 102 5.10 -18.90 -1.66
N ILE A 103 5.86 -19.87 -1.17
CA ILE A 103 6.09 -21.17 -1.80
C ILE A 103 5.77 -22.24 -0.77
N PHE A 104 5.01 -23.25 -1.16
CA PHE A 104 4.74 -24.45 -0.39
C PHE A 104 5.16 -25.67 -1.19
N LEU A 105 5.98 -26.52 -0.58
CA LEU A 105 6.45 -27.77 -1.14
C LEU A 105 5.87 -28.91 -0.30
N LYS A 106 5.36 -29.94 -0.96
CA LYS A 106 4.97 -31.19 -0.32
C LYS A 106 5.51 -32.38 -1.09
N SER A 107 6.37 -33.14 -0.44
CA SER A 107 7.04 -34.32 -0.98
C SER A 107 6.42 -35.56 -0.33
N ILE A 108 5.83 -36.45 -1.14
CA ILE A 108 5.18 -37.67 -0.69
C ILE A 108 6.01 -38.86 -1.15
N LEU A 109 6.47 -39.67 -0.19
CA LEU A 109 7.37 -40.80 -0.40
C LEU A 109 6.66 -42.10 -0.03
N LYS A 110 6.66 -43.06 -0.96
CA LYS A 110 6.08 -44.40 -0.81
C LYS A 110 7.14 -45.47 -1.08
N PRO A 111 8.21 -45.53 -0.27
CA PRO A 111 9.38 -46.37 -0.57
C PRO A 111 9.07 -47.88 -0.51
N LEU A 112 8.07 -48.27 0.27
CA LEU A 112 7.64 -49.65 0.47
C LEU A 112 6.11 -49.71 0.52
N LYS A 113 5.52 -50.86 0.18
CA LYS A 113 4.07 -51.05 0.29
C LYS A 113 3.61 -50.86 1.73
N GLY A 114 2.62 -50.01 1.95
CA GLY A 114 2.09 -49.68 3.28
C GLY A 114 2.74 -48.46 3.94
N LEU A 115 3.98 -48.12 3.58
CA LEU A 115 4.69 -46.97 4.14
C LEU A 115 4.52 -45.72 3.27
N GLU A 116 3.92 -44.66 3.84
CA GLU A 116 3.87 -43.32 3.24
C GLU A 116 4.50 -42.30 4.21
N ALA A 117 5.52 -41.59 3.76
CA ALA A 117 6.13 -40.48 4.48
C ALA A 117 5.91 -39.17 3.72
N VAL A 118 5.59 -38.11 4.43
CA VAL A 118 5.35 -36.78 3.87
C VAL A 118 6.30 -35.78 4.50
N PHE A 119 6.91 -34.96 3.65
CA PHE A 119 7.71 -33.81 4.02
C PHE A 119 7.07 -32.54 3.44
N GLU A 120 6.85 -31.53 4.27
CA GLU A 120 6.30 -30.25 3.86
C GLU A 120 7.25 -29.12 4.23
N TYR A 121 7.42 -28.17 3.31
CA TYR A 121 8.15 -26.93 3.56
C TYR A 121 7.35 -25.73 3.07
N THR A 122 7.19 -24.72 3.93
CA THR A 122 6.62 -23.43 3.55
C THR A 122 7.68 -22.35 3.68
N PHE A 123 7.83 -21.54 2.63
CA PHE A 123 8.44 -20.22 2.68
C PHE A 123 7.35 -19.17 2.48
N ASP A 124 7.25 -18.19 3.38
CA ASP A 124 6.33 -17.06 3.26
C ASP A 124 7.07 -15.79 3.67
N LYS A 125 7.02 -14.75 2.83
CA LYS A 125 7.66 -13.47 3.12
C LYS A 125 6.62 -12.38 3.03
N ASN A 126 6.48 -11.57 4.08
CA ASN A 126 5.64 -10.39 4.08
C ASN A 126 6.55 -9.16 3.96
N ILE A 127 6.29 -8.28 2.99
CA ILE A 127 7.06 -7.07 2.75
C ILE A 127 6.10 -5.89 2.83
N TYR A 128 6.46 -4.89 3.62
CA TYR A 128 5.77 -3.60 3.66
C TYR A 128 6.73 -2.51 3.20
N ASP A 129 6.30 -1.71 2.24
CA ASP A 129 7.07 -0.62 1.64
C ASP A 129 6.23 0.66 1.64
N TYR A 130 6.61 1.58 2.52
CA TYR A 130 6.02 2.89 2.70
C TYR A 130 6.82 3.94 1.95
N HIS A 131 6.13 4.80 1.20
CA HIS A 131 6.72 5.91 0.49
C HIS A 131 5.82 7.14 0.54
N TRP A 132 6.35 8.26 1.02
CA TRP A 132 5.67 9.54 0.98
C TRP A 132 6.66 10.68 0.81
N TYR A 133 6.42 11.53 -0.18
CA TYR A 133 7.12 12.78 -0.40
C TYR A 133 6.13 13.91 -0.18
N THR A 134 6.47 14.91 0.63
CA THR A 134 5.56 15.99 1.02
C THR A 134 5.03 16.78 -0.18
N GLY A 135 5.91 17.23 -1.07
CA GLY A 135 5.54 18.07 -2.21
C GLY A 135 4.96 19.41 -1.75
N GLN A 136 5.81 20.26 -1.18
CA GLN A 136 5.46 21.55 -0.63
C GLN A 136 4.76 22.39 -1.69
N TYR A 137 3.69 23.05 -1.27
CA TYR A 137 2.96 24.03 -2.07
C TYR A 137 2.58 25.18 -1.16
N ASP A 138 2.44 26.35 -1.77
CA ASP A 138 1.99 27.53 -1.07
C ASP A 138 0.46 27.57 -1.09
N TYR A 139 -0.13 28.03 0.00
CA TYR A 139 -1.57 28.12 0.19
C TYR A 139 -1.91 29.40 0.94
N THR A 140 -3.19 29.74 0.96
CA THR A 140 -3.69 30.89 1.70
C THR A 140 -4.96 30.58 2.47
N THR A 141 -5.40 31.55 3.25
CA THR A 141 -6.66 31.53 4.00
C THR A 141 -7.47 32.77 3.63
N ILE A 142 -8.69 32.91 4.12
CA ILE A 142 -9.49 34.13 3.86
C ILE A 142 -8.85 35.41 4.40
N GLN A 143 -7.90 35.29 5.32
CA GLN A 143 -7.09 36.40 5.82
C GLN A 143 -6.06 36.88 4.80
N GLY A 144 -5.84 36.14 3.70
CA GLY A 144 -4.80 36.38 2.71
C GLY A 144 -3.41 35.96 3.18
N GLY A 145 -2.42 36.26 2.34
CA GLY A 145 -1.00 35.96 2.55
C GLY A 145 -0.60 34.66 1.85
N SER A 146 0.65 34.27 2.05
CA SER A 146 1.19 33.00 1.54
C SER A 146 1.77 32.20 2.70
N SER A 147 1.39 30.93 2.79
CA SER A 147 1.87 29.99 3.80
C SER A 147 2.27 28.68 3.13
N LYS A 148 3.33 28.05 3.63
CA LYS A 148 3.84 26.80 3.07
C LYS A 148 3.14 25.60 3.72
N SER A 149 2.74 24.61 2.91
CA SER A 149 2.08 23.40 3.41
C SER A 149 2.96 22.55 4.32
N PHE A 150 4.27 22.63 4.15
CA PHE A 150 5.27 22.08 5.06
C PHE A 150 6.38 23.13 5.23
N VAL A 151 7.11 23.12 6.37
CA VAL A 151 8.25 24.03 6.56
C VAL A 151 9.35 23.71 5.54
N ASP A 152 9.73 22.43 5.49
CA ASP A 152 10.70 21.88 4.56
C ASP A 152 10.08 20.69 3.81
N ASP A 153 10.53 20.51 2.58
CA ASP A 153 10.17 19.35 1.79
C ASP A 153 11.03 18.14 2.17
N TYR A 154 10.40 16.99 2.39
CA TYR A 154 11.12 15.77 2.74
C TYR A 154 10.50 14.50 2.16
N LEU A 155 11.36 13.50 2.01
CA LEU A 155 11.00 12.16 1.57
C LEU A 155 11.07 11.19 2.75
N ARG A 156 9.96 10.56 3.08
CA ARG A 156 9.88 9.47 4.06
C ARG A 156 9.74 8.14 3.33
N LYS A 157 10.73 7.27 3.53
CA LYS A 157 10.70 5.88 3.05
C LYS A 157 10.96 4.91 4.19
N TYR A 158 10.19 3.84 4.24
CA TYR A 158 10.38 2.78 5.20
C TYR A 158 10.04 1.44 4.56
N LYS A 159 10.95 0.48 4.66
CA LYS A 159 10.74 -0.86 4.13
C LYS A 159 11.07 -1.88 5.18
N GLN A 160 10.13 -2.76 5.48
CA GLN A 160 10.30 -3.86 6.43
C GLN A 160 9.85 -5.17 5.78
N HIS A 161 10.37 -6.26 6.31
CA HIS A 161 9.92 -7.57 5.90
C HIS A 161 10.01 -8.58 7.05
N THR A 162 9.17 -9.60 6.98
CA THR A 162 9.18 -10.74 7.90
C THR A 162 9.18 -12.01 7.07
N ASN A 163 10.10 -12.92 7.38
CA ASN A 163 10.22 -14.21 6.71
C ASN A 163 9.74 -15.31 7.66
N TYR A 164 8.81 -16.14 7.20
CA TYR A 164 8.33 -17.32 7.89
C TYR A 164 8.78 -18.57 7.14
N ASN A 165 9.28 -19.54 7.89
CA ASN A 165 9.65 -20.85 7.39
C ASN A 165 9.01 -21.92 8.26
N SER A 166 8.40 -22.93 7.66
CA SER A 166 7.83 -24.06 8.39
C SER A 166 8.28 -25.37 7.76
N ILE A 167 8.56 -26.37 8.60
CA ILE A 167 8.84 -27.73 8.18
C ILE A 167 7.90 -28.66 8.95
N ASN A 168 7.19 -29.54 8.25
CA ASN A 168 6.43 -30.63 8.85
C ASN A 168 6.86 -31.96 8.26
N VAL A 169 6.94 -33.00 9.10
CA VAL A 169 7.25 -34.36 8.69
C VAL A 169 6.34 -35.34 9.41
N TYR A 170 5.69 -36.23 8.67
CA TYR A 170 4.82 -37.25 9.23
C TYR A 170 4.84 -38.51 8.35
N ALA A 171 4.53 -39.67 8.95
CA ALA A 171 4.50 -40.94 8.24
C ALA A 171 3.36 -41.83 8.74
N THR A 172 2.90 -42.70 7.85
CA THR A 172 1.90 -43.74 8.12
C THR A 172 2.41 -45.09 7.62
N TYR A 173 2.08 -46.17 8.32
CA TYR A 173 2.49 -47.54 8.02
C TYR A 173 1.32 -48.52 8.21
#